data_AF-A0A954ZPP4-F1
#
_entry.id   AF-A0A954ZPP4-F1
#
_cell.length_a   1.000
_cell.length_b   1.000
_cell.length_c   1.000
_cell.angle_alpha   90.00
_cell.angle_beta   90.00
_cell.angle_gamma   90.00
#
_symmetry.space_group_name_H-M   'P 1'
#
loop_
_entity.id
_entity.type
_entity.pdbx_description
1 polymer ?
#
loop_
_entity_poly.entity_id
_entity_poly.type
_entity_poly.pdbx_seq_one_letter_code
_entity_poly.pdbx_strand_id
1 'polypeptide(L)'
;MPSLFQSDLALPVRRGKVRDVYELGPDTTGTDRLLMVASDRLSAFDVVLPTPVPGKGVLLTSIAAFWLRWIEREGLCRTHLISTDTGDIPDSALKPGGTTRESLEGRITIGRRCGVLPVECVVRGYLEGSGWKDYQTTGSVCGVKLPIGLVQCDKLPEPIFTPATKAEQGEHDENISEDRARQIIGDDRLEQVKRISLAIYERASAYAAKRGVIIADTKFEFGIDPSDPEGEPVLIDEALTPDSSRFWPAETYEPGHAQQSFDKQ
;
A
#
# COMPACT_ATOMS: atom_id res chain seq x y z
N MET A 1 12.26 10.57 19.84
CA MET A 1 12.82 9.26 19.45
C MET A 1 13.92 9.48 18.44
N PRO A 2 15.08 8.80 18.54
CA PRO A 2 16.08 8.84 17.48
C PRO A 2 15.51 8.30 16.17
N SER A 3 15.93 8.86 15.04
CA SER A 3 15.49 8.40 13.72
C SER A 3 16.13 7.06 13.38
N LEU A 4 15.36 6.11 12.83
CA LEU A 4 15.89 4.86 12.29
C LEU A 4 15.98 4.98 10.77
N PHE A 5 17.17 5.27 10.26
CA PHE A 5 17.39 5.32 8.81
C PHE A 5 17.48 3.91 8.20
N GLN A 6 18.16 2.99 8.87
CA GLN A 6 18.34 1.62 8.43
C GLN A 6 18.37 0.69 9.63
N SER A 7 17.67 -0.43 9.53
CA SER A 7 17.74 -1.50 10.52
C SER A 7 18.88 -2.48 10.24
N ASP A 8 19.35 -3.09 11.32
CA ASP A 8 20.46 -4.03 11.34
C ASP A 8 20.17 -5.16 12.33
N LEU A 9 19.62 -6.26 11.79
CA LEU A 9 19.23 -7.49 12.50
C LEU A 9 20.06 -8.67 11.96
N ALA A 10 20.15 -9.75 12.73
CA ALA A 10 20.84 -10.99 12.38
C ALA A 10 20.01 -11.89 11.46
N LEU A 11 19.32 -11.31 10.48
CA LEU A 11 18.41 -12.01 9.56
C LEU A 11 18.70 -11.60 8.11
N PRO A 12 18.41 -12.48 7.12
CA PRO A 12 18.42 -12.10 5.71
C PRO A 12 17.50 -10.91 5.47
N VAL A 13 17.96 -9.91 4.71
CA VAL A 13 17.25 -8.64 4.51
C VAL A 13 17.18 -8.22 3.06
N ARG A 14 16.01 -7.73 2.66
CA ARG A 14 15.78 -6.98 1.43
C ARG A 14 15.42 -5.54 1.78
N ARG A 15 16.06 -4.56 1.16
CA ARG A 15 15.80 -3.14 1.44
C ARG A 15 15.06 -2.50 0.28
N GLY A 16 13.85 -2.00 0.57
CA GLY A 16 13.12 -1.11 -0.30
C GLY A 16 13.45 0.36 0.00
N LYS A 17 12.76 1.27 -0.71
CA LYS A 17 12.95 2.72 -0.55
C LYS A 17 12.74 3.17 0.90
N VAL A 18 11.70 2.68 1.55
CA VAL A 18 11.29 3.11 2.90
C VAL A 18 11.18 1.98 3.93
N ARG A 19 11.29 0.72 3.52
CA ARG A 19 11.13 -0.46 4.39
C ARG A 19 12.31 -1.42 4.26
N ASP A 20 12.71 -2.00 5.39
CA ASP A 20 13.62 -3.14 5.43
C ASP A 20 12.80 -4.39 5.74
N VAL A 21 12.89 -5.42 4.89
CA VAL A 21 12.10 -6.64 4.99
C VAL A 21 13.03 -7.80 5.32
N TYR A 22 12.82 -8.40 6.48
CA TYR A 22 13.59 -9.53 6.99
C TYR A 22 12.81 -10.82 6.91
N GLU A 23 13.52 -11.92 6.69
CA GLU A 23 12.96 -13.26 6.75
C GLU A 23 12.94 -13.75 8.20
N LEU A 24 11.76 -13.91 8.80
CA LEU A 24 11.62 -14.51 10.14
C LEU A 24 11.53 -16.03 10.10
N GLY A 25 11.13 -16.58 8.94
CA GLY A 25 10.88 -18.00 8.80
C GLY A 25 9.57 -18.45 9.46
N PRO A 26 9.30 -19.77 9.46
CA PRO A 26 8.07 -20.32 9.98
C PRO A 26 7.91 -20.12 11.49
N ASP A 27 6.69 -19.91 11.94
CA ASP A 27 6.34 -20.05 13.36
C ASP A 27 6.09 -21.52 13.76
N THR A 28 5.68 -21.74 15.02
CA THR A 28 5.38 -23.07 15.55
C THR A 28 4.18 -23.75 14.88
N THR A 29 3.38 -23.02 14.10
CA THR A 29 2.26 -23.56 13.31
C THR A 29 2.67 -23.88 11.88
N GLY A 30 3.90 -23.53 11.48
CA GLY A 30 4.41 -23.69 10.11
C GLY A 30 4.10 -22.52 9.18
N THR A 31 3.50 -21.43 9.68
CA THR A 31 3.24 -20.23 8.88
C THR A 31 4.54 -19.48 8.62
N ASP A 32 4.97 -19.36 7.36
CA ASP A 32 6.16 -18.58 6.99
C ASP A 32 5.92 -17.07 7.11
N ARG A 33 6.88 -16.34 7.67
CA ARG A 33 6.71 -14.94 8.11
C ARG A 33 7.83 -14.03 7.63
N LEU A 34 7.44 -12.79 7.38
CA LEU A 34 8.31 -11.67 7.10
C LEU A 34 8.18 -10.63 8.22
N LEU A 35 9.30 -10.03 8.61
CA LEU A 35 9.33 -8.84 9.46
C LEU A 35 9.59 -7.63 8.56
N MET A 36 8.65 -6.70 8.51
CA MET A 36 8.81 -5.43 7.81
C MET A 36 9.08 -4.34 8.84
N VAL A 37 10.21 -3.65 8.69
CA VAL A 37 10.58 -2.49 9.52
C VAL A 37 10.42 -1.23 8.68
N ALA A 38 9.49 -0.36 9.09
CA ALA A 38 9.31 0.95 8.49
C ALA A 38 10.40 1.91 8.99
N SER A 39 11.27 2.32 8.07
CA SER A 39 12.30 3.31 8.37
C SER A 39 11.74 4.73 8.36
N ASP A 40 12.53 5.66 8.85
CA ASP A 40 12.26 7.09 8.75
C ASP A 40 12.75 7.68 7.40
N ARG A 41 13.14 6.83 6.44
CA ARG A 41 13.53 7.25 5.09
C ARG A 41 12.36 7.86 4.34
N LEU A 42 12.69 8.86 3.53
CA LEU A 42 11.79 9.50 2.58
C LEU A 42 12.35 9.29 1.17
N SER A 43 11.47 9.05 0.19
CA SER A 43 11.85 8.98 -1.22
C SER A 43 11.01 9.95 -2.04
N ALA A 44 11.65 10.61 -2.99
CA ALA A 44 11.00 11.47 -3.99
C ALA A 44 11.61 11.17 -5.36
N PHE A 45 10.79 11.09 -6.40
CA PHE A 45 11.23 10.76 -7.77
C PHE A 45 12.13 9.51 -7.82
N ASP A 46 11.72 8.46 -7.10
CA ASP A 46 12.44 7.18 -6.98
C ASP A 46 13.83 7.22 -6.32
N VAL A 47 14.24 8.37 -5.79
CA VAL A 47 15.49 8.55 -5.05
C VAL A 47 15.22 8.64 -3.55
N VAL A 48 15.97 7.87 -2.75
CA VAL A 48 15.96 7.97 -1.29
C VAL A 48 16.75 9.20 -0.86
N LEU A 49 16.10 10.08 -0.10
CA LEU A 49 16.71 11.31 0.40
C LEU A 49 17.66 11.02 1.57
N PRO A 50 18.75 11.81 1.72
CA PRO A 50 19.74 11.59 2.78
C PRO A 50 19.20 11.95 4.18
N THR A 51 18.17 12.79 4.27
CA THR A 51 17.62 13.28 5.52
C THR A 51 16.35 12.50 5.88
N PRO A 52 16.32 11.76 7.01
CA PRO A 52 15.11 11.08 7.46
C PRO A 52 14.08 12.05 8.05
N VAL A 53 12.82 11.63 8.13
CA VAL A 53 11.75 12.29 8.86
C VAL A 53 11.50 11.52 10.16
N PRO A 54 11.99 11.98 11.33
CA PRO A 54 11.89 11.23 12.57
C PRO A 54 10.45 10.84 12.92
N GLY A 55 10.21 9.55 13.19
CA GLY A 55 8.89 9.04 13.56
C GLY A 55 7.96 8.73 12.39
N LYS A 56 8.37 9.01 11.13
CA LYS A 56 7.60 8.64 9.93
C LYS A 56 7.29 7.14 9.91
N GLY A 57 8.30 6.30 10.18
CA GLY A 57 8.12 4.84 10.15
C GLY A 57 7.04 4.38 11.13
N VAL A 58 7.06 4.92 12.35
CA VAL A 58 6.08 4.61 13.41
C VAL A 58 4.67 5.03 12.99
N LEU A 59 4.53 6.25 12.44
CA LEU A 59 3.24 6.76 11.99
C LEU A 59 2.65 5.92 10.85
N LEU A 60 3.45 5.61 9.83
CA LEU A 60 3.00 4.81 8.68
C LEU A 60 2.64 3.39 9.10
N THR A 61 3.44 2.75 9.96
CA THR A 61 3.11 1.44 10.51
C THR A 61 1.80 1.47 11.29
N SER A 62 1.56 2.51 12.10
CA SER A 62 0.33 2.66 12.87
C SER A 62 -0.91 2.80 11.96
N ILE A 63 -0.79 3.59 10.89
CA ILE A 63 -1.85 3.78 9.89
C ILE A 63 -2.11 2.47 9.13
N ALA A 64 -1.06 1.83 8.61
CA ALA A 64 -1.17 0.57 7.88
C ALA A 64 -1.80 -0.53 8.76
N ALA A 65 -1.31 -0.69 9.99
CA ALA A 65 -1.85 -1.69 10.92
C ALA A 65 -3.30 -1.42 11.30
N PHE A 66 -3.70 -0.15 11.48
CA PHE A 66 -5.09 0.21 11.68
C PHE A 66 -5.95 -0.26 10.50
N TRP A 67 -5.58 0.10 9.27
CA TRP A 67 -6.37 -0.21 8.08
C TRP A 67 -6.42 -1.70 7.77
N LEU A 68 -5.29 -2.42 7.85
CA LEU A 68 -5.27 -3.87 7.63
C LEU A 68 -6.20 -4.58 8.63
N ARG A 69 -6.09 -4.26 9.92
CA ARG A 69 -7.01 -4.84 10.92
C ARG A 69 -8.45 -4.38 10.76
N TRP A 70 -8.69 -3.18 10.23
CA TRP A 70 -10.04 -2.67 9.97
C TRP A 70 -10.67 -3.42 8.78
N ILE A 71 -9.92 -3.62 7.70
CA ILE A 71 -10.34 -4.37 6.51
C ILE A 71 -10.77 -5.80 6.86
N GLU A 72 -9.99 -6.50 7.70
CA GLU A 72 -10.36 -7.83 8.19
C GLU A 72 -11.62 -7.81 9.05
N ARG A 73 -11.73 -6.83 9.98
CA ARG A 73 -12.90 -6.67 10.85
C ARG A 73 -14.19 -6.38 10.08
N GLU A 74 -14.09 -5.64 8.98
CA GLU A 74 -15.20 -5.36 8.08
C GLU A 74 -15.54 -6.55 7.16
N GLY A 75 -14.79 -7.66 7.24
CA GLY A 75 -15.02 -8.86 6.44
C GLY A 75 -14.77 -8.66 4.95
N LEU A 76 -13.86 -7.75 4.58
CA LEU A 76 -13.60 -7.39 3.18
C LEU A 76 -12.65 -8.39 2.50
N CYS A 77 -11.55 -8.74 3.16
CA CYS A 77 -10.62 -9.79 2.76
C CYS A 77 -9.67 -10.14 3.93
N ARG A 78 -8.89 -11.21 3.77
CA ARG A 78 -7.76 -11.53 4.64
C ARG A 78 -6.61 -10.55 4.38
N THR A 79 -5.85 -10.23 5.42
CA THR A 79 -4.59 -9.50 5.30
C THR A 79 -3.41 -10.38 5.69
N HIS A 80 -2.21 -9.96 5.30
CA HIS A 80 -1.01 -10.66 5.74
C HIS A 80 -0.67 -10.42 7.21
N LEU A 81 -1.31 -9.46 7.90
CA LEU A 81 -0.81 -8.93 9.16
C LEU A 81 -1.04 -9.96 10.28
N ILE A 82 0.04 -10.39 10.91
CA ILE A 82 0.01 -11.30 12.07
C ILE A 82 0.18 -10.49 13.35
N SER A 83 1.24 -9.67 13.41
CA SER A 83 1.57 -8.92 14.62
C SER A 83 2.23 -7.57 14.32
N THR A 84 2.18 -6.70 15.31
CA THR A 84 2.94 -5.44 15.40
C THR A 84 3.73 -5.35 16.69
N ASP A 85 3.70 -6.42 17.51
CA ASP A 85 4.39 -6.48 18.79
C ASP A 85 5.85 -6.83 18.56
N THR A 86 6.74 -5.99 19.08
CA THR A 86 8.17 -6.27 18.97
C THR A 86 8.52 -7.56 19.69
N GLY A 87 7.81 -7.96 20.76
CA GLY A 87 8.02 -9.20 21.50
C GLY A 87 7.96 -10.50 20.67
N ASP A 88 7.26 -10.46 19.53
CA ASP A 88 7.17 -11.60 18.60
C ASP A 88 8.42 -11.79 17.72
N ILE A 89 9.39 -10.86 17.81
CA ILE A 89 10.70 -10.98 17.17
C ILE A 89 11.60 -11.85 18.05
N PRO A 90 12.11 -13.00 17.54
CA PRO A 90 13.01 -13.86 18.30
C PRO A 90 14.27 -13.12 18.77
N ASP A 91 14.74 -13.41 19.98
CA ASP A 91 15.98 -12.79 20.50
C ASP A 91 17.21 -13.10 19.62
N SER A 92 17.21 -14.24 18.92
CA SER A 92 18.24 -14.61 17.96
C SER A 92 18.33 -13.68 16.75
N ALA A 93 17.28 -12.91 16.46
CA ALA A 93 17.28 -11.90 15.40
C ALA A 93 18.00 -10.60 15.82
N LEU A 94 18.14 -10.36 17.12
CA LEU A 94 18.85 -9.20 17.65
C LEU A 94 20.35 -9.53 17.77
N LYS A 95 21.23 -8.55 17.52
CA LYS A 95 22.68 -8.73 17.66
C LYS A 95 23.34 -7.58 18.42
N PRO A 96 24.45 -7.84 19.14
CA PRO A 96 25.21 -6.78 19.81
C PRO A 96 25.62 -5.66 18.85
N GLY A 97 25.36 -4.41 19.23
CA GLY A 97 25.66 -3.22 18.42
C GLY A 97 24.72 -3.00 17.22
N GLY A 98 23.71 -3.87 17.01
CA GLY A 98 22.70 -3.73 15.98
C GLY A 98 21.48 -2.91 16.43
N THR A 99 20.39 -3.04 15.69
CA THR A 99 19.09 -2.45 16.02
C THR A 99 18.51 -3.10 17.27
N THR A 100 18.02 -2.28 18.21
CA THR A 100 17.46 -2.75 19.48
C THR A 100 15.95 -2.95 19.38
N ARG A 101 15.38 -3.79 20.25
CA ARG A 101 13.92 -4.00 20.33
C ARG A 101 13.18 -2.68 20.56
N GLU A 102 13.69 -1.82 21.44
CA GLU A 102 13.14 -0.48 21.70
C GLU A 102 13.10 0.40 20.44
N SER A 103 14.13 0.35 19.60
CA SER A 103 14.16 1.14 18.35
C SER A 103 13.17 0.66 17.29
N LEU A 104 12.69 -0.58 17.40
CA LEU A 104 11.67 -1.19 16.53
C LEU A 104 10.24 -0.90 17.00
N GLU A 105 10.07 -0.36 18.20
CA GLU A 105 8.74 -0.18 18.79
C GLU A 105 7.86 0.73 17.91
N GLY A 106 6.64 0.26 17.64
CA GLY A 106 5.64 0.96 16.82
C GLY A 106 5.93 1.06 15.31
N ARG A 107 7.07 0.55 14.80
CA ARG A 107 7.46 0.64 13.38
C ARG A 107 7.62 -0.70 12.67
N ILE A 108 7.12 -1.78 13.26
CA ILE A 108 7.18 -3.12 12.68
C ILE A 108 5.82 -3.70 12.35
N THR A 109 5.78 -4.49 11.28
CA THR A 109 4.72 -5.45 11.02
C THR A 109 5.34 -6.82 10.79
N ILE A 110 4.79 -7.85 11.43
CA ILE A 110 5.05 -9.25 11.11
C ILE A 110 3.91 -9.70 10.22
N GLY A 111 4.23 -10.05 8.99
CA GLY A 111 3.27 -10.49 7.98
C GLY A 111 3.52 -11.92 7.54
N ARG A 112 2.46 -12.61 7.13
CA ARG A 112 2.55 -13.89 6.41
C ARG A 112 3.27 -13.68 5.08
N ARG A 113 4.18 -14.59 4.71
CA ARG A 113 4.77 -14.59 3.36
C ARG A 113 3.72 -15.07 2.35
N CYS A 114 3.48 -14.26 1.32
CA CYS A 114 2.59 -14.59 0.21
C CYS A 114 3.36 -14.49 -1.12
N GLY A 115 2.93 -15.25 -2.13
CA GLY A 115 3.34 -15.05 -3.52
C GLY A 115 2.67 -13.80 -4.08
N VAL A 116 3.44 -12.74 -4.30
CA VAL A 116 2.94 -11.43 -4.77
C VAL A 116 2.33 -11.55 -6.17
N LEU A 117 1.13 -11.01 -6.37
CA LEU A 117 0.56 -10.84 -7.70
C LEU A 117 1.24 -9.65 -8.41
N PRO A 118 1.74 -9.81 -9.65
CA PRO A 118 2.51 -8.78 -10.35
C PRO A 118 1.64 -7.70 -11.00
N VAL A 119 0.59 -7.25 -10.30
CA VAL A 119 -0.32 -6.18 -10.72
C VAL A 119 -0.63 -5.30 -9.53
N GLU A 120 -0.44 -3.99 -9.68
CA GLU A 120 -0.86 -3.01 -8.70
C GLU A 120 -2.34 -2.68 -8.89
N CYS A 121 -3.12 -2.84 -7.83
CA CYS A 121 -4.57 -2.66 -7.84
C CYS A 121 -4.90 -1.23 -7.40
N VAL A 122 -4.83 -0.27 -8.33
CA VAL A 122 -5.17 1.13 -8.04
C VAL A 122 -6.67 1.35 -8.20
N VAL A 123 -7.28 2.02 -7.22
CA VAL A 123 -8.67 2.49 -7.29
C VAL A 123 -8.70 4.00 -7.16
N ARG A 124 -9.47 4.65 -8.03
CA ARG A 124 -9.60 6.11 -8.08
C ARG A 124 -11.06 6.49 -7.88
N GLY A 125 -11.35 7.36 -6.93
CA GLY A 125 -12.64 8.05 -6.85
C GLY A 125 -12.56 9.51 -7.24
N TYR A 126 -11.35 10.04 -7.45
CA TYR A 126 -11.11 11.41 -7.91
C TYR A 126 -10.06 11.40 -9.02
N LEU A 127 -10.14 12.38 -9.92
CA LEU A 127 -9.32 12.43 -11.13
C LEU A 127 -8.06 13.29 -10.91
N GLU A 128 -6.96 12.65 -10.52
CA GLU A 128 -5.67 13.32 -10.30
C GLU A 128 -4.51 12.44 -10.82
N GLY A 129 -3.29 13.00 -10.88
CA GLY A 129 -2.06 12.26 -11.17
C GLY A 129 -2.02 11.70 -12.59
N SER A 130 -1.58 10.45 -12.75
CA SER A 130 -1.54 9.79 -14.06
C SER A 130 -2.93 9.64 -14.68
N GLY A 131 -3.97 9.43 -13.87
CA GLY A 131 -5.35 9.35 -14.39
C GLY A 131 -5.82 10.67 -15.02
N TRP A 132 -5.48 11.81 -14.42
CA TRP A 132 -5.79 13.11 -15.01
C TRP A 132 -5.06 13.32 -16.34
N LYS A 133 -3.77 12.97 -16.42
CA LYS A 133 -2.97 13.06 -17.66
C LYS A 133 -3.53 12.19 -18.79
N ASP A 134 -3.95 10.96 -18.48
CA ASP A 134 -4.54 10.04 -19.45
C ASP A 134 -5.89 10.57 -19.95
N TYR A 135 -6.71 11.10 -19.05
CA TYR A 135 -8.01 11.70 -19.39
C TYR A 135 -7.87 12.93 -20.27
N GLN A 136 -6.91 13.82 -19.99
CA GLN A 136 -6.66 14.99 -20.84
C GLN A 136 -6.28 14.61 -22.27
N THR A 137 -5.61 13.47 -22.44
CA THR A 137 -5.13 13.00 -23.75
C THR A 137 -6.19 12.21 -24.51
N THR A 138 -6.97 11.37 -23.82
CA THR A 138 -7.82 10.36 -24.45
C THR A 138 -9.30 10.39 -24.03
N GLY A 139 -9.65 11.15 -22.99
CA GLY A 139 -10.96 11.07 -22.33
C GLY A 139 -11.20 9.78 -21.55
N SER A 140 -10.13 9.00 -21.29
CA SER A 140 -10.20 7.70 -20.63
C SER A 140 -9.03 7.49 -19.67
N VAL A 141 -9.18 6.55 -18.72
CA VAL A 141 -8.11 6.10 -17.82
C VAL A 141 -8.07 4.59 -17.84
N CYS A 142 -6.93 3.97 -18.15
CA CYS A 142 -6.79 2.51 -18.31
C CYS A 142 -7.85 1.87 -19.24
N GLY A 143 -8.32 2.60 -20.25
CA GLY A 143 -9.38 2.17 -21.17
C GLY A 143 -10.82 2.43 -20.69
N VAL A 144 -11.02 2.86 -19.44
CA VAL A 144 -12.32 3.28 -18.91
C VAL A 144 -12.64 4.68 -19.42
N LYS A 145 -13.67 4.80 -20.28
CA LYS A 145 -14.15 6.10 -20.76
C LYS A 145 -14.81 6.87 -19.62
N LEU A 146 -14.42 8.12 -19.45
CA LEU A 146 -14.99 9.01 -18.45
C LEU A 146 -15.93 10.04 -19.08
N PRO A 147 -16.86 10.64 -18.30
CA PRO A 147 -17.68 11.74 -18.76
C PRO A 147 -16.87 12.89 -19.37
N ILE A 148 -17.44 13.60 -20.34
CA ILE A 148 -16.81 14.77 -20.95
C ILE A 148 -16.91 15.96 -20.00
N GLY A 149 -15.87 16.79 -19.95
CA GLY A 149 -15.88 18.06 -19.24
C GLY A 149 -15.43 17.96 -17.78
N LEU A 150 -14.84 16.84 -17.37
CA LEU A 150 -14.20 16.74 -16.05
C LEU A 150 -12.98 17.66 -15.98
N VAL A 151 -12.77 18.25 -14.81
CA VAL A 151 -11.59 19.05 -14.47
C VAL A 151 -10.70 18.31 -13.47
N GLN A 152 -9.49 18.83 -13.26
CA GLN A 152 -8.53 18.25 -12.33
C GLN A 152 -9.15 18.13 -10.92
N CYS A 153 -8.89 17.01 -10.24
CA CYS A 153 -9.44 16.67 -8.93
C CYS A 153 -10.97 16.52 -8.85
N ASP A 154 -11.68 16.42 -9.97
CA ASP A 154 -13.11 16.09 -9.93
C ASP A 154 -13.35 14.74 -9.28
N LYS A 155 -14.43 14.68 -8.49
CA LYS A 155 -14.96 13.40 -8.00
C LYS A 155 -15.57 12.64 -9.18
N LEU A 156 -15.16 11.39 -9.35
CA LEU A 156 -15.71 10.51 -10.36
C LEU A 156 -17.15 10.09 -9.99
N PRO A 157 -18.04 9.83 -10.98
CA PRO A 157 -19.39 9.34 -10.69
C PRO A 157 -19.40 8.05 -9.88
N GLU A 158 -18.47 7.15 -10.19
CA GLU A 158 -18.22 5.89 -9.48
C GLU A 158 -16.70 5.67 -9.39
N PRO A 159 -16.19 5.02 -8.34
CA PRO A 159 -14.80 4.63 -8.28
C PRO A 159 -14.44 3.67 -9.41
N ILE A 160 -13.27 3.87 -10.02
CA ILE A 160 -12.77 3.03 -11.11
C ILE A 160 -11.54 2.24 -10.68
N PHE A 161 -11.43 1.02 -11.19
CA PHE A 161 -10.25 0.19 -11.06
C PHE A 161 -9.29 0.46 -12.22
N THR A 162 -8.05 0.83 -11.92
CA THR A 162 -7.05 1.24 -12.92
C THR A 162 -5.74 0.49 -12.66
N PRO A 163 -5.58 -0.74 -13.17
CA PRO A 163 -4.42 -1.56 -12.84
C PRO A 163 -3.12 -0.98 -13.42
N ALA A 164 -2.01 -1.25 -12.75
CA ALA A 164 -0.67 -0.97 -13.26
C ALA A 164 0.23 -2.22 -13.18
N THR A 165 1.22 -2.33 -14.05
CA THR A 165 2.29 -3.34 -13.89
C THR A 165 3.18 -2.94 -12.73
N LYS A 166 3.66 -3.95 -11.99
CA LYS A 166 4.69 -3.75 -10.98
C LYS A 166 6.06 -3.80 -11.67
N ALA A 167 6.73 -2.67 -11.80
CA ALA A 167 8.01 -2.60 -12.48
C ALA A 167 9.17 -3.10 -11.61
N GLU A 168 10.27 -3.55 -12.23
CA GLU A 168 11.50 -3.87 -11.48
C GLU A 168 12.15 -2.59 -10.93
N GLN A 169 13.07 -2.76 -9.98
CA GLN A 169 13.66 -1.64 -9.23
C GLN A 169 14.45 -0.71 -10.16
N GLY A 170 13.87 0.45 -10.50
CA GLY A 170 14.47 1.45 -11.40
C GLY A 170 13.60 1.82 -12.60
N GLU A 171 12.51 1.08 -12.84
CA GLU A 171 11.49 1.39 -13.84
C GLU A 171 10.23 1.97 -13.17
N HIS A 172 9.41 2.68 -13.94
CA HIS A 172 8.15 3.25 -13.45
C HIS A 172 7.00 2.28 -13.70
N ASP A 173 6.08 2.17 -12.72
CA ASP A 173 4.85 1.41 -12.89
C ASP A 173 4.02 1.98 -14.05
N GLU A 174 3.55 1.12 -14.96
CA GLU A 174 2.82 1.52 -16.16
C GLU A 174 1.33 1.22 -15.99
N ASN A 175 0.48 2.24 -16.20
CA ASN A 175 -0.97 2.05 -16.27
C ASN A 175 -1.30 1.07 -17.41
N ILE A 176 -2.00 -0.02 -17.11
CA ILE A 176 -2.41 -1.03 -18.08
C ILE A 176 -3.94 -1.14 -18.15
N SER A 177 -4.45 -1.72 -19.24
CA SER A 177 -5.86 -2.07 -19.34
C SER A 177 -6.20 -3.29 -18.47
N GLU A 178 -7.48 -3.44 -18.13
CA GLU A 178 -7.96 -4.67 -17.48
C GLU A 178 -7.65 -5.91 -18.30
N ASP A 179 -7.81 -5.87 -19.63
CA ASP A 179 -7.48 -7.00 -20.52
C ASP A 179 -6.01 -7.41 -20.41
N ARG A 180 -5.10 -6.43 -20.28
CA ARG A 180 -3.68 -6.73 -20.07
C ARG A 180 -3.45 -7.33 -18.69
N ALA A 181 -4.11 -6.82 -17.65
CA ALA A 181 -4.04 -7.40 -16.31
C ALA A 181 -4.58 -8.85 -16.28
N ARG A 182 -5.67 -9.14 -17.00
CA ARG A 182 -6.22 -10.51 -17.19
C ARG A 182 -5.20 -11.47 -17.78
N GLN A 183 -4.44 -11.02 -18.79
CA GLN A 183 -3.38 -11.84 -19.38
C GLN A 183 -2.24 -12.16 -18.41
N ILE A 184 -2.01 -11.30 -17.39
CA ILE A 184 -0.92 -11.46 -16.42
C ILE A 184 -1.33 -12.38 -15.27
N ILE A 185 -2.51 -12.16 -14.67
CA ILE A 185 -2.92 -12.85 -13.44
C ILE A 185 -4.11 -13.82 -13.62
N GLY A 186 -4.74 -13.85 -14.79
CA GLY A 186 -5.93 -14.64 -15.09
C GLY A 186 -7.24 -13.90 -14.80
N ASP A 187 -8.31 -14.32 -15.48
CA ASP A 187 -9.63 -13.66 -15.44
C ASP A 187 -10.26 -13.70 -14.05
N ASP A 188 -10.35 -14.90 -13.45
CA ASP A 188 -10.96 -15.10 -12.14
C ASP A 188 -10.22 -14.29 -11.07
N ARG A 189 -8.88 -14.29 -11.14
CA ARG A 189 -8.04 -13.57 -10.19
C ARG A 189 -8.24 -12.06 -10.31
N LEU A 190 -8.26 -11.53 -11.53
CA LEU A 190 -8.48 -10.10 -11.74
C LEU A 190 -9.84 -9.69 -11.18
N GLU A 191 -10.88 -10.47 -11.44
CA GLU A 191 -12.22 -10.17 -10.95
C GLU A 191 -12.29 -10.16 -9.42
N GLN A 192 -11.64 -11.13 -8.76
CA GLN A 192 -11.53 -11.15 -7.31
C GLN A 192 -10.84 -9.90 -6.76
N VAL A 193 -9.63 -9.57 -7.24
CA VAL A 193 -8.87 -8.43 -6.70
C VAL A 193 -9.51 -7.09 -7.04
N LYS A 194 -10.13 -6.95 -8.22
CA LYS A 194 -10.89 -5.76 -8.60
C LYS A 194 -12.07 -5.54 -7.66
N ARG A 195 -12.89 -6.58 -7.44
CA ARG A 195 -14.03 -6.54 -6.52
C ARG A 195 -13.60 -6.17 -5.10
N ILE A 196 -12.56 -6.82 -4.59
CA ILE A 196 -12.04 -6.55 -3.24
C ILE A 196 -11.51 -5.11 -3.15
N SER A 197 -10.72 -4.66 -4.14
CA SER A 197 -10.14 -3.31 -4.15
C SER A 197 -11.21 -2.21 -4.14
N LEU A 198 -12.23 -2.34 -5.00
CA LEU A 198 -13.35 -1.39 -5.04
C LEU A 198 -14.11 -1.38 -3.71
N ALA A 199 -14.43 -2.56 -3.16
CA ALA A 199 -15.13 -2.66 -1.88
C ALA A 199 -14.34 -2.05 -0.71
N ILE A 200 -13.02 -2.27 -0.66
CA ILE A 200 -12.15 -1.63 0.34
C ILE A 200 -12.17 -0.11 0.15
N TYR A 201 -11.93 0.37 -1.07
CA TYR A 201 -11.88 1.80 -1.35
C TYR A 201 -13.18 2.50 -0.97
N GLU A 202 -14.33 1.97 -1.37
CA GLU A 202 -15.64 2.56 -1.08
C GLU A 202 -15.90 2.70 0.42
N ARG A 203 -15.70 1.61 1.19
CA ARG A 203 -15.94 1.64 2.63
C ARG A 203 -14.91 2.50 3.37
N ALA A 204 -13.63 2.42 2.98
CA ALA A 204 -12.56 3.21 3.59
C ALA A 204 -12.73 4.71 3.30
N SER A 205 -13.07 5.07 2.06
CA SER A 205 -13.33 6.45 1.64
C SER A 205 -14.54 7.02 2.39
N ALA A 206 -15.62 6.25 2.54
CA ALA A 206 -16.77 6.67 3.36
C ALA A 206 -16.42 6.82 4.85
N TYR A 207 -15.55 5.96 5.39
CA TYR A 207 -15.07 6.06 6.77
C TYR A 207 -14.19 7.31 6.99
N ALA A 208 -13.30 7.60 6.06
CA ALA A 208 -12.39 8.76 6.09
C ALA A 208 -13.14 10.08 5.89
N ALA A 209 -14.12 10.11 4.99
CA ALA A 209 -14.93 11.30 4.70
C ALA A 209 -15.66 11.81 5.95
N LYS A 210 -16.18 10.90 6.79
CA LYS A 210 -16.80 11.23 8.09
C LYS A 210 -15.84 11.89 9.08
N ARG A 211 -14.54 11.85 8.81
CA ARG A 211 -13.45 12.42 9.62
C ARG A 211 -12.76 13.59 8.91
N GLY A 212 -13.37 14.14 7.87
CA GLY A 212 -12.85 15.30 7.14
C GLY A 212 -11.68 14.98 6.20
N VAL A 213 -11.50 13.72 5.82
CA VAL A 213 -10.41 13.28 4.93
C VAL A 213 -10.99 12.67 3.66
N ILE A 214 -10.55 13.15 2.51
CA ILE A 214 -10.84 12.57 1.20
C ILE A 214 -9.70 11.62 0.82
N ILE A 215 -10.06 10.41 0.40
CA ILE A 215 -9.12 9.47 -0.24
C ILE A 215 -9.33 9.58 -1.75
N ALA A 216 -8.45 10.28 -2.44
CA ALA A 216 -8.62 10.56 -3.87
C ALA A 216 -8.42 9.29 -4.71
N ASP A 217 -7.32 8.60 -4.44
CA ASP A 217 -7.01 7.28 -4.97
C ASP A 217 -6.13 6.51 -3.99
N THR A 218 -6.04 5.20 -4.20
CA THR A 218 -5.20 4.31 -3.39
C THR A 218 -4.74 3.13 -4.23
N LYS A 219 -3.56 2.61 -3.88
CA LYS A 219 -2.97 1.41 -4.46
C LYS A 219 -3.01 0.27 -3.45
N PHE A 220 -3.46 -0.90 -3.90
CA PHE A 220 -3.38 -2.14 -3.14
C PHE A 220 -2.45 -3.14 -3.82
N GLU A 221 -1.82 -3.99 -3.00
CA GLU A 221 -1.09 -5.16 -3.46
C GLU A 221 -1.73 -6.41 -2.88
N PHE A 222 -1.84 -7.44 -3.70
CA PHE A 222 -2.38 -8.73 -3.28
C PHE A 222 -1.33 -9.81 -3.46
N GLY A 223 -1.42 -10.84 -2.63
CA GLY A 223 -0.63 -12.05 -2.78
C GLY A 223 -1.49 -13.28 -2.52
N ILE A 224 -0.94 -14.44 -2.89
CA ILE A 224 -1.53 -15.74 -2.61
C ILE A 224 -0.74 -16.39 -1.48
N ASP A 225 -1.46 -16.82 -0.44
CA ASP A 225 -0.89 -17.63 0.63
C ASP A 225 -0.62 -19.04 0.08
N PRO A 226 0.65 -19.49 0.01
CA PRO A 226 0.97 -20.81 -0.55
C PRO A 226 0.43 -21.97 0.30
N SER A 227 0.04 -21.71 1.55
CA SER A 227 -0.59 -22.71 2.42
C SER A 227 -2.12 -22.77 2.26
N ASP A 228 -2.72 -21.82 1.54
CA ASP A 228 -4.15 -21.77 1.30
C ASP A 228 -4.51 -22.58 0.03
N PRO A 229 -5.22 -23.71 0.16
CA PRO A 229 -5.59 -24.54 -0.98
C PRO A 229 -6.63 -23.91 -1.90
N GLU A 230 -7.45 -22.98 -1.38
CA GLU A 230 -8.40 -22.21 -2.19
C GLU A 230 -7.67 -21.08 -2.93
N GLY A 231 -6.51 -20.67 -2.41
CA GLY A 231 -5.66 -19.67 -2.98
C GLY A 231 -6.35 -18.33 -3.09
N GLU A 232 -7.16 -17.94 -2.10
CA GLU A 232 -7.87 -16.65 -2.09
C GLU A 232 -6.88 -15.48 -1.98
N PRO A 233 -7.15 -14.32 -2.62
CA PRO A 233 -6.29 -13.15 -2.50
C PRO A 233 -6.19 -12.61 -1.08
N VAL A 234 -4.96 -12.44 -0.61
CA VAL A 234 -4.63 -11.80 0.67
C VAL A 234 -4.12 -10.39 0.38
N LEU A 235 -4.67 -9.38 1.07
CA LEU A 235 -4.12 -8.03 1.01
C LEU A 235 -2.76 -8.00 1.73
N ILE A 236 -1.73 -7.62 0.99
CA ILE A 236 -0.35 -7.56 1.46
C ILE A 236 0.14 -6.11 1.44
N ASP A 237 1.44 -5.94 1.73
CA ASP A 237 2.11 -4.65 1.75
C ASP A 237 1.50 -3.67 2.76
N GLU A 238 1.49 -2.37 2.46
CA GLU A 238 0.74 -1.37 3.22
C GLU A 238 -0.56 -1.00 2.48
N ALA A 239 -1.56 -0.53 3.23
CA ALA A 239 -2.83 -0.13 2.66
C ALA A 239 -3.29 1.19 3.29
N LEU A 240 -3.78 2.10 2.44
CA LEU A 240 -4.41 3.35 2.86
C LEU A 240 -3.48 4.22 3.73
N THR A 241 -2.19 4.26 3.38
CA THR A 241 -1.18 5.14 3.97
C THR A 241 -0.87 6.30 3.02
N PRO A 242 -0.30 7.41 3.52
CA PRO A 242 0.17 8.50 2.66
C PRO A 242 1.26 8.10 1.64
N ASP A 243 1.84 6.89 1.78
CA ASP A 243 2.79 6.36 0.81
C ASP A 243 2.06 5.58 -0.32
N SER A 244 0.86 5.05 -0.06
CA SER A 244 0.05 4.25 -1.01
C SER A 244 -1.16 4.98 -1.59
N SER A 245 -1.51 6.15 -1.05
CA SER A 245 -2.79 6.81 -1.29
C SER A 245 -2.65 8.34 -1.29
N ARG A 246 -3.54 8.99 -2.03
CA ARG A 246 -3.69 10.44 -1.99
C ARG A 246 -4.74 10.87 -0.99
N PHE A 247 -4.36 11.70 -0.01
CA PHE A 247 -5.22 12.20 1.06
C PHE A 247 -5.35 13.72 1.00
N TRP A 248 -6.59 14.20 0.93
CA TRP A 248 -6.89 15.63 0.93
C TRP A 248 -7.76 16.02 2.13
N PRO A 249 -7.54 17.19 2.73
CA PRO A 249 -8.49 17.76 3.69
C PRO A 249 -9.79 18.11 2.98
N ALA A 250 -10.91 17.58 3.48
CA ALA A 250 -12.23 17.84 2.89
C ALA A 250 -12.66 19.30 3.00
N GLU A 251 -12.18 20.02 4.02
CA GLU A 251 -12.53 21.42 4.27
C GLU A 251 -12.02 22.36 3.17
N THR A 252 -10.89 22.04 2.55
CA THR A 252 -10.25 22.89 1.53
C THR A 252 -10.31 22.27 0.13
N TYR A 253 -11.11 21.22 -0.06
CA TYR A 253 -11.23 20.54 -1.33
C TYR A 253 -12.01 21.39 -2.34
N GLU A 254 -11.39 21.67 -3.49
CA GLU A 254 -12.01 22.42 -4.59
C GLU A 254 -11.54 21.85 -5.94
N PRO A 255 -12.44 21.32 -6.78
CA PRO A 255 -12.09 20.85 -8.11
C PRO A 255 -11.58 21.98 -9.02
N GLY A 256 -10.77 21.61 -10.01
CA GLY A 256 -10.22 22.52 -11.02
C GLY A 256 -8.76 22.89 -10.82
N HIS A 257 -8.13 22.45 -9.72
CA HIS A 257 -6.70 22.64 -9.46
C HIS A 257 -6.11 21.50 -8.61
N ALA A 258 -4.80 21.52 -8.39
CA ALA A 258 -4.13 20.60 -7.48
C ALA A 258 -4.55 20.88 -6.02
N GLN A 259 -4.78 19.82 -5.23
CA GLN A 259 -5.22 19.95 -3.84
C GLN A 259 -4.04 20.12 -2.88
N GLN A 260 -4.33 20.67 -1.70
CA GLN A 260 -3.44 20.52 -0.56
C GLN A 260 -3.35 19.04 -0.17
N SER A 261 -2.14 18.54 0.01
CA SER A 261 -1.87 17.13 0.25
C SER A 261 -1.46 16.84 1.70
N PHE A 262 -1.96 15.73 2.26
CA PHE A 262 -1.44 15.11 3.48
C PHE A 262 -0.43 13.97 3.18
N ASP A 263 -0.04 13.83 1.93
CA ASP A 263 0.77 12.73 1.40
C ASP A 263 2.04 13.23 0.68
N LYS A 264 2.68 12.33 -0.07
CA LYS A 264 3.96 12.57 -0.75
C LYS A 264 3.86 13.43 -2.02
N GLN A 265 2.67 13.85 -2.46
CA GLN A 265 2.49 14.66 -3.66
C GLN A 265 3.07 16.07 -3.57
#